data_AF-A0A928L7F0-F1
#
_entry.id   AF-A0A928L7F0-F1
#
_cell.length_a   1.000
_cell.length_b   1.000
_cell.length_c   1.000
_cell.angle_alpha   90.00
_cell.angle_beta   90.00
_cell.angle_gamma   90.00
#
_symmetry.space_group_name_H-M   'P 1'
#
loop_
_entity.id
_entity.type
_entity.pdbx_description
1 polymer ?
#
loop_
_entity_poly.entity_id
_entity_poly.type
_entity_poly.pdbx_seq_one_letter_code
_entity_poly.pdbx_strand_id
1 'polypeptide(L)'
;MKKFTKVALSALSLASVAAISIAGTVAYLTNTDADINVMTLGNVKIEQHEYERVTNADGSFKTETIDEQNSYVLQDFTQGKALVPTTDPTNHGAGPWDSTTVRMSQVDSYGGMQVFSNKNAQDKFVTVENTGKTDAYVRTLVAIECGTGDADLIGTSYHNTWTKNDIGTIAVGNVNYYLFEYVYAGGKLSDGSYRHKNGVLPAGDTSYPNLSQIYIQSVATNEDMVALDGNGNGTLDVLVFSQAVQADGFADAETALNAAFGDIDTKNHPWTEGTGIVVASPESEAVRPAGYAPAGEDVVIDNLIVNDKSDDATNLRALYNSGAKIVGDLTVTNSYLDGTYAMNVYGDGTGALIVENTALRGWVSYDGFTSASFTDCNFDINSNGEYYKTIRPYSEIVLTNCDFAAGYEFWLDKMPAGASITFDNCTIGGVALTNASQLNVVYEGGTVVIK
;
A
#
# COMPACT_ATOMS: atom_id res chain seq x y z
N MET A 1 -74.62 -8.03 4.37
CA MET A 1 -73.65 -9.14 4.22
C MET A 1 -72.29 -8.49 3.91
N LYS A 2 -71.11 -8.75 4.49
CA LYS A 2 -70.53 -9.52 5.64
C LYS A 2 -69.17 -8.81 5.95
N LYS A 3 -68.50 -8.81 7.12
CA LYS A 3 -68.75 -9.28 8.50
C LYS A 3 -67.72 -8.57 9.45
N PHE A 4 -68.17 -7.72 10.40
CA PHE A 4 -67.41 -7.25 11.61
C PHE A 4 -66.11 -6.41 11.40
N THR A 5 -65.63 -5.56 12.33
CA THR A 5 -65.88 -5.43 13.79
C THR A 5 -65.98 -3.96 14.25
N LYS A 6 -66.90 -3.67 15.18
CA LYS A 6 -66.91 -2.44 15.99
C LYS A 6 -66.15 -2.68 17.30
N VAL A 7 -65.36 -1.72 17.80
CA VAL A 7 -65.47 -1.22 19.19
C VAL A 7 -64.99 0.23 19.20
N ALA A 8 -65.90 1.18 19.47
CA ALA A 8 -65.53 2.48 20.00
C ALA A 8 -65.86 2.45 21.49
N LEU A 9 -64.88 2.72 22.36
CA LEU A 9 -65.07 2.76 23.81
C LEU A 9 -64.39 4.00 24.42
N SER A 10 -64.78 5.18 23.94
CA SER A 10 -64.62 6.43 24.67
C SER A 10 -65.92 6.77 25.41
N ALA A 11 -65.79 7.18 26.67
CA ALA A 11 -66.86 7.62 27.59
C ALA A 11 -67.92 6.58 28.03
N LEU A 12 -67.68 5.90 29.16
CA LEU A 12 -68.44 6.08 30.42
C LEU A 12 -67.96 5.11 31.53
N SER A 13 -67.38 5.65 32.62
CA SER A 13 -67.67 5.23 34.01
C SER A 13 -66.79 5.98 35.01
N LEU A 14 -67.25 7.16 35.42
CA LEU A 14 -66.80 7.74 36.68
C LEU A 14 -67.49 6.98 37.84
N ALA A 15 -66.81 6.87 38.98
CA ALA A 15 -67.31 6.44 40.31
C ALA A 15 -67.39 4.94 40.67
N SER A 16 -67.11 4.70 41.96
CA SER A 16 -67.11 3.43 42.73
C SER A 16 -65.93 2.46 42.41
N VAL A 17 -65.11 1.97 43.35
CA VAL A 17 -65.10 2.03 44.85
C VAL A 17 -63.66 2.26 45.36
N ALA A 18 -63.53 2.86 46.55
CA ALA A 18 -62.26 3.14 47.21
C ALA A 18 -61.56 1.89 47.82
N ALA A 19 -60.24 1.84 47.74
CA ALA A 19 -59.38 1.21 48.75
C ALA A 19 -57.96 1.80 48.67
N ILE A 20 -57.30 1.92 49.84
CA ILE A 20 -55.93 2.40 49.97
C ILE A 20 -54.96 1.28 49.57
N SER A 21 -53.99 1.58 48.70
CA SER A 21 -52.65 1.01 48.82
C SER A 21 -51.59 2.05 48.44
N ILE A 22 -50.70 2.30 49.40
CA ILE A 22 -49.49 3.11 49.26
C ILE A 22 -48.50 2.32 48.37
N ALA A 23 -47.58 3.02 47.69
CA ALA A 23 -46.59 2.50 46.74
C ALA A 23 -47.07 2.23 45.31
N GLY A 24 -47.55 3.27 44.62
CA GLY A 24 -47.37 3.40 43.18
C GLY A 24 -46.02 4.06 42.90
N THR A 25 -45.09 3.35 42.27
CA THR A 25 -43.78 3.90 41.87
C THR A 25 -43.94 5.05 40.88
N VAL A 26 -43.02 6.02 40.92
CA VAL A 26 -42.88 7.03 39.87
C VAL A 26 -42.67 6.31 38.55
N ALA A 27 -43.53 6.56 37.57
CA ALA A 27 -43.41 5.94 36.24
C ALA A 27 -42.23 6.56 35.48
N TYR A 28 -41.03 6.02 35.70
CA TYR A 28 -39.86 6.28 34.86
C TYR A 28 -40.08 5.62 33.51
N LEU A 29 -40.55 6.40 32.54
CA LEU A 29 -40.58 6.02 31.13
C LEU A 29 -39.22 6.34 30.50
N THR A 30 -38.22 5.50 30.79
CA THR A 30 -36.99 5.44 29.99
C THR A 30 -37.26 4.62 28.73
N ASN A 31 -36.85 5.10 27.56
CA ASN A 31 -36.83 4.24 26.38
C ASN A 31 -35.88 3.06 26.64
N THR A 32 -36.37 1.84 26.47
CA THR A 32 -35.56 0.62 26.59
C THR A 32 -35.07 0.09 25.24
N ASP A 33 -35.49 0.70 24.12
CA ASP A 33 -34.88 0.45 22.83
C ASP A 33 -33.45 1.05 22.85
N ALA A 34 -32.47 0.16 22.91
CA ALA A 34 -31.06 0.50 22.79
C ALA A 34 -30.71 0.61 21.30
N ASP A 35 -30.81 1.82 20.76
CA ASP A 35 -30.43 2.11 19.37
C ASP A 35 -28.90 2.02 19.20
N ILE A 36 -28.43 0.97 18.53
CA ILE A 36 -27.03 0.86 18.11
C ILE A 36 -26.84 1.74 16.87
N ASN A 37 -26.15 2.86 17.07
CA ASN A 37 -25.75 3.74 15.98
C ASN A 37 -24.39 3.26 15.45
N VAL A 38 -24.38 2.73 14.23
CA VAL A 38 -23.16 2.31 13.52
C VAL A 38 -22.74 3.37 12.51
N MET A 39 -21.43 3.61 12.41
CA MET A 39 -20.82 4.47 11.40
C MET A 39 -19.82 3.65 10.58
N THR A 40 -19.69 3.96 9.28
CA THR A 40 -18.63 3.41 8.45
C THR A 40 -17.34 4.18 8.71
N LEU A 41 -16.22 3.48 8.91
CA LEU A 41 -14.89 4.08 8.97
C LEU A 41 -14.31 4.26 7.57
N GLY A 42 -13.55 5.33 7.36
CA GLY A 42 -12.73 5.48 6.16
C GLY A 42 -11.66 4.40 6.11
N ASN A 43 -11.43 3.82 4.92
CA ASN A 43 -10.37 2.84 4.69
C ASN A 43 -9.93 2.97 3.24
N VAL A 44 -8.82 3.66 3.04
CA VAL A 44 -8.15 3.79 1.75
C VAL A 44 -6.98 2.85 1.77
N LYS A 45 -6.98 1.90 0.85
CA LYS A 45 -5.89 0.96 0.62
C LYS A 45 -5.74 0.82 -0.89
N ILE A 46 -4.51 0.76 -1.37
CA ILE A 46 -4.21 0.53 -2.77
C ILE A 46 -3.21 -0.60 -2.95
N GLU A 47 -3.27 -1.25 -4.11
CA GLU A 47 -2.25 -2.17 -4.59
C GLU A 47 -1.75 -1.70 -5.96
N GLN A 48 -0.43 -1.71 -6.16
CA GLN A 48 0.21 -1.34 -7.42
C GLN A 48 0.56 -2.60 -8.18
N HIS A 49 0.02 -2.75 -9.39
CA HIS A 49 0.25 -3.92 -10.24
C HIS A 49 1.00 -3.54 -11.50
N GLU A 50 1.93 -4.38 -11.92
CA GLU A 50 2.83 -4.12 -13.04
C GLU A 50 2.80 -5.27 -14.04
N TYR A 51 2.51 -4.95 -15.31
CA TYR A 51 2.32 -5.97 -16.36
C TYR A 51 3.14 -5.71 -17.64
N GLU A 52 3.19 -6.72 -18.49
CA GLU A 52 3.79 -6.73 -19.83
C GLU A 52 2.96 -7.56 -20.81
N ARG A 53 3.14 -7.40 -22.14
CA ARG A 53 2.49 -8.29 -23.11
C ARG A 53 3.17 -9.66 -23.13
N VAL A 54 2.36 -10.72 -23.07
CA VAL A 54 2.81 -12.12 -23.23
C VAL A 54 3.51 -12.29 -24.57
N THR A 55 4.70 -12.89 -24.55
CA THR A 55 5.49 -13.17 -25.75
C THR A 55 5.39 -14.66 -26.14
N ASN A 56 5.08 -14.94 -27.41
CA ASN A 56 5.07 -16.27 -27.99
C ASN A 56 6.49 -16.80 -28.21
N ALA A 57 6.62 -18.12 -28.42
CA ALA A 57 7.92 -18.77 -28.67
C ALA A 57 8.66 -18.27 -29.95
N ASP A 58 7.99 -17.56 -30.85
CA ASP A 58 8.58 -16.93 -32.05
C ASP A 58 8.97 -15.45 -31.85
N GLY A 59 8.81 -14.91 -30.64
CA GLY A 59 9.09 -13.50 -30.32
C GLY A 59 7.99 -12.51 -30.75
N SER A 60 6.82 -12.99 -31.18
CA SER A 60 5.63 -12.14 -31.38
C SER A 60 4.84 -11.97 -30.08
N PHE A 61 4.11 -10.87 -29.93
CA PHE A 61 3.18 -10.71 -28.80
C PHE A 61 1.90 -11.52 -29.02
N LYS A 62 1.47 -12.24 -27.97
CA LYS A 62 0.25 -13.05 -27.97
C LYS A 62 -0.99 -12.14 -28.04
N THR A 63 -1.95 -12.53 -28.88
CA THR A 63 -3.26 -11.86 -28.97
C THR A 63 -4.40 -12.85 -28.80
N GLU A 64 -5.50 -12.38 -28.21
CA GLU A 64 -6.76 -13.10 -28.01
C GLU A 64 -7.95 -12.17 -28.23
N THR A 65 -9.17 -12.72 -28.32
CA THR A 65 -10.39 -11.91 -28.39
C THR A 65 -10.88 -11.57 -26.98
N ILE A 66 -10.76 -10.30 -26.60
CA ILE A 66 -11.18 -9.73 -25.31
C ILE A 66 -12.12 -8.56 -25.59
N ASP A 67 -13.24 -8.46 -24.88
CA ASP A 67 -14.32 -7.47 -25.12
C ASP A 67 -14.77 -7.40 -26.59
N GLU A 68 -14.92 -8.55 -27.26
CA GLU A 68 -15.26 -8.67 -28.69
C GLU A 68 -14.23 -8.05 -29.66
N GLN A 69 -13.02 -7.72 -29.19
CA GLN A 69 -11.94 -7.10 -29.97
C GLN A 69 -10.66 -7.93 -29.90
N ASN A 70 -9.81 -7.83 -30.94
CA ASN A 70 -8.47 -8.42 -30.89
C ASN A 70 -7.60 -7.61 -29.93
N SER A 71 -7.09 -8.25 -28.90
CA SER A 71 -6.32 -7.65 -27.81
C SER A 71 -4.99 -8.34 -27.63
N TYR A 72 -3.97 -7.61 -27.21
CA TYR A 72 -2.82 -8.26 -26.56
C TYR A 72 -3.22 -8.86 -25.21
N VAL A 73 -2.58 -9.98 -24.87
CA VAL A 73 -2.70 -10.65 -23.56
C VAL A 73 -1.57 -10.16 -22.65
N LEU A 74 -1.88 -9.87 -21.39
CA LEU A 74 -0.94 -9.45 -20.35
C LEU A 74 -0.47 -10.62 -19.47
N GLN A 75 0.68 -10.41 -18.85
CA GLN A 75 1.23 -11.20 -17.74
C GLN A 75 1.95 -10.25 -16.76
N ASP A 76 2.26 -10.72 -15.56
CA ASP A 76 3.04 -9.97 -14.57
C ASP A 76 4.40 -9.55 -15.13
N PHE A 77 4.87 -8.37 -14.75
CA PHE A 77 6.10 -7.78 -15.27
C PHE A 77 7.36 -8.54 -14.82
N THR A 78 8.25 -8.78 -15.77
CA THR A 78 9.55 -9.43 -15.59
C THR A 78 10.69 -8.42 -15.68
N GLN A 79 11.56 -8.43 -14.66
CA GLN A 79 12.72 -7.55 -14.54
C GLN A 79 13.84 -7.91 -15.55
N GLY A 80 14.78 -6.97 -15.78
CA GLY A 80 15.97 -7.22 -16.59
C GLY A 80 15.73 -7.30 -18.09
N LYS A 81 14.68 -6.64 -18.60
CA LYS A 81 14.43 -6.52 -20.04
C LYS A 81 15.52 -5.68 -20.72
N ALA A 82 15.95 -6.12 -21.90
CA ALA A 82 16.90 -5.36 -22.70
C ALA A 82 16.25 -4.07 -23.24
N LEU A 83 16.68 -2.93 -22.72
CA LEU A 83 16.27 -1.61 -23.21
C LEU A 83 17.38 -1.06 -24.11
N VAL A 84 17.06 -0.88 -25.40
CA VAL A 84 18.01 -0.43 -26.43
C VAL A 84 17.39 0.70 -27.26
N PRO A 85 18.19 1.56 -27.91
CA PRO A 85 17.67 2.61 -28.80
C PRO A 85 16.69 2.08 -29.83
N THR A 86 15.59 2.81 -29.99
CA THR A 86 14.56 2.54 -31.01
C THR A 86 15.11 2.67 -32.43
N THR A 87 14.44 2.04 -33.39
CA THR A 87 14.87 2.05 -34.81
C THR A 87 14.11 3.05 -35.69
N ASP A 88 13.16 3.80 -35.11
CA ASP A 88 12.27 4.71 -35.83
C ASP A 88 12.28 6.09 -35.12
N PRO A 89 12.75 7.17 -35.77
CA PRO A 89 12.81 8.50 -35.17
C PRO A 89 11.45 9.22 -35.11
N THR A 90 10.39 8.66 -35.68
CA THR A 90 9.05 9.28 -35.63
C THR A 90 8.48 9.27 -34.22
N ASN A 91 7.57 10.21 -33.94
CA ASN A 91 6.92 10.35 -32.64
C ASN A 91 7.93 10.44 -31.47
N HIS A 92 8.97 11.29 -31.64
CA HIS A 92 10.08 11.47 -30.69
C HIS A 92 10.85 10.17 -30.37
N GLY A 93 11.01 9.28 -31.37
CA GLY A 93 11.66 7.98 -31.18
C GLY A 93 10.71 6.84 -30.79
N ALA A 94 9.48 7.12 -30.37
CA ALA A 94 8.52 6.06 -30.03
C ALA A 94 8.17 5.16 -31.22
N GLY A 95 8.22 5.71 -32.45
CA GLY A 95 7.66 5.09 -33.63
C GLY A 95 6.12 5.16 -33.67
N PRO A 96 5.49 4.45 -34.63
CA PRO A 96 4.05 4.47 -34.81
C PRO A 96 3.29 3.68 -33.71
N TRP A 97 2.03 4.08 -33.51
CA TRP A 97 1.07 3.33 -32.71
C TRP A 97 0.68 2.02 -33.39
N ASP A 98 0.57 0.94 -32.61
CA ASP A 98 -0.04 -0.29 -33.08
C ASP A 98 -1.56 -0.12 -33.24
N SER A 99 -2.09 -0.87 -34.21
CA SER A 99 -3.53 -1.01 -34.46
C SER A 99 -4.21 -1.96 -33.46
N THR A 100 -3.45 -2.85 -32.81
CA THR A 100 -3.92 -3.74 -31.76
C THR A 100 -3.77 -3.05 -30.40
N THR A 101 -4.84 -2.98 -29.63
CA THR A 101 -4.83 -2.43 -28.27
C THR A 101 -4.61 -3.50 -27.22
N VAL A 102 -4.16 -3.10 -26.04
CA VAL A 102 -4.33 -3.89 -24.80
C VAL A 102 -5.70 -3.56 -24.23
N ARG A 103 -6.63 -4.53 -24.16
CA ARG A 103 -7.93 -4.36 -23.45
C ARG A 103 -7.71 -4.48 -21.95
N MET A 104 -8.16 -3.50 -21.16
CA MET A 104 -7.84 -3.44 -19.73
C MET A 104 -8.82 -4.20 -18.82
N SER A 105 -9.86 -4.80 -19.39
CA SER A 105 -10.76 -5.72 -18.66
C SER A 105 -10.07 -6.98 -18.16
N GLN A 106 -8.86 -7.30 -18.66
CA GLN A 106 -8.02 -8.37 -18.13
C GLN A 106 -7.30 -8.01 -16.81
N VAL A 107 -7.32 -6.73 -16.39
CA VAL A 107 -6.76 -6.21 -15.13
C VAL A 107 -7.81 -5.35 -14.37
N ASP A 108 -9.07 -5.77 -14.47
CA ASP A 108 -10.28 -5.15 -13.88
C ASP A 108 -10.49 -3.64 -14.12
N SER A 109 -9.99 -3.17 -15.27
CA SER A 109 -10.19 -1.80 -15.75
C SER A 109 -10.99 -1.81 -17.07
N TYR A 110 -11.30 -0.65 -17.65
CA TYR A 110 -12.20 -0.56 -18.82
C TYR A 110 -11.45 -0.39 -20.15
N GLY A 111 -12.12 -0.69 -21.26
CA GLY A 111 -11.72 -0.19 -22.58
C GLY A 111 -10.40 -0.79 -23.05
N GLY A 112 -9.65 0.00 -23.83
CA GLY A 112 -8.34 -0.43 -24.31
C GLY A 112 -7.36 0.72 -24.45
N MET A 113 -6.09 0.37 -24.49
CA MET A 113 -4.96 1.27 -24.57
C MET A 113 -4.11 0.95 -25.80
N GLN A 114 -3.72 1.99 -26.53
CA GLN A 114 -2.78 1.86 -27.63
C GLN A 114 -1.35 1.77 -27.09
N VAL A 115 -0.52 1.00 -27.78
CA VAL A 115 0.92 0.82 -27.52
C VAL A 115 1.68 1.15 -28.79
N PHE A 116 2.97 1.46 -28.70
CA PHE A 116 3.83 1.58 -29.87
C PHE A 116 4.08 0.20 -30.48
N SER A 117 4.12 0.13 -31.81
CA SER A 117 4.48 -1.08 -32.54
C SER A 117 6.01 -1.28 -32.65
N ASN A 118 6.80 -0.40 -32.02
CA ASN A 118 8.25 -0.46 -32.02
C ASN A 118 8.73 -1.58 -31.10
N LYS A 119 9.57 -2.48 -31.61
CA LYS A 119 10.03 -3.67 -30.86
C LYS A 119 10.98 -3.36 -29.71
N ASN A 120 11.59 -2.18 -29.72
CA ASN A 120 12.55 -1.77 -28.71
C ASN A 120 11.90 -0.98 -27.56
N ALA A 121 10.64 -0.56 -27.73
CA ALA A 121 9.83 -0.04 -26.63
C ALA A 121 9.46 -1.21 -25.69
N GLN A 122 9.91 -1.13 -24.44
CA GLN A 122 9.66 -2.14 -23.42
C GLN A 122 8.35 -1.84 -22.70
N ASP A 123 7.52 -2.87 -22.53
CA ASP A 123 6.27 -2.76 -21.80
C ASP A 123 6.52 -2.64 -20.30
N LYS A 124 5.78 -1.72 -19.65
CA LYS A 124 5.78 -1.48 -18.21
C LYS A 124 4.42 -0.89 -17.83
N PHE A 125 3.37 -1.72 -17.88
CA PHE A 125 2.00 -1.29 -17.60
C PHE A 125 1.78 -1.20 -16.08
N VAL A 126 1.98 -0.03 -15.50
CA VAL A 126 1.78 0.22 -14.07
C VAL A 126 0.34 0.68 -13.83
N THR A 127 -0.42 -0.09 -13.07
CA THR A 127 -1.79 0.24 -12.65
C THR A 127 -1.88 0.32 -11.13
N VAL A 128 -2.94 0.98 -10.63
CA VAL A 128 -3.29 1.02 -9.20
C VAL A 128 -4.73 0.57 -9.02
N GLU A 129 -4.94 -0.42 -8.15
CA GLU A 129 -6.23 -0.91 -7.67
C GLU A 129 -6.56 -0.26 -6.32
N ASN A 130 -7.80 0.17 -6.09
CA ASN A 130 -8.26 0.59 -4.76
C ASN A 130 -8.85 -0.62 -4.00
N THR A 131 -8.01 -1.32 -3.25
CA THR A 131 -8.40 -2.45 -2.38
C THR A 131 -9.04 -2.02 -1.06
N GLY A 132 -9.23 -0.72 -0.85
CA GLY A 132 -9.91 -0.14 0.31
C GLY A 132 -11.43 -0.32 0.29
N LYS A 133 -12.11 0.40 1.20
CA LYS A 133 -13.58 0.42 1.33
C LYS A 133 -14.20 1.77 1.02
N THR A 134 -13.38 2.78 0.71
CA THR A 134 -13.81 4.14 0.34
C THR A 134 -13.14 4.60 -0.94
N ASP A 135 -13.88 5.37 -1.72
CA ASP A 135 -13.40 6.06 -2.92
C ASP A 135 -12.15 6.90 -2.61
N ALA A 136 -11.18 6.90 -3.53
CA ALA A 136 -9.88 7.52 -3.31
C ALA A 136 -9.44 8.39 -4.50
N TYR A 137 -8.68 9.44 -4.21
CA TYR A 137 -7.81 10.09 -5.19
C TYR A 137 -6.44 9.42 -5.15
N VAL A 138 -5.83 9.25 -6.33
CA VAL A 138 -4.59 8.48 -6.51
C VAL A 138 -3.58 9.28 -7.34
N ARG A 139 -2.30 9.23 -6.94
CA ARG A 139 -1.18 9.54 -7.83
C ARG A 139 -0.15 8.43 -7.83
N THR A 140 0.60 8.33 -8.92
CA THR A 140 1.80 7.50 -9.02
C THR A 140 2.98 8.37 -9.39
N LEU A 141 4.06 8.25 -8.63
CA LEU A 141 5.34 8.86 -8.89
C LEU A 141 6.20 7.85 -9.62
N VAL A 142 6.86 8.28 -10.69
CA VAL A 142 7.79 7.45 -11.46
C VAL A 142 9.10 8.21 -11.56
N ALA A 143 10.17 7.65 -11.01
CA ALA A 143 11.52 8.16 -11.18
C ALA A 143 12.29 7.20 -12.09
N ILE A 144 12.75 7.69 -13.24
CA ILE A 144 13.53 6.89 -14.20
C ILE A 144 14.98 7.32 -14.14
N GLU A 145 15.89 6.36 -14.02
CA GLU A 145 17.33 6.61 -13.95
C GLU A 145 17.79 7.44 -15.16
N CYS A 146 18.65 8.43 -14.90
CA CYS A 146 19.29 9.22 -15.97
C CYS A 146 20.79 9.47 -15.73
N GLY A 147 21.33 9.11 -14.56
CA GLY A 147 22.76 9.15 -14.27
C GLY A 147 23.40 10.52 -14.53
N THR A 148 24.27 10.60 -15.53
CA THR A 148 24.84 11.87 -16.05
C THR A 148 24.40 12.18 -17.49
N GLY A 149 23.54 11.34 -18.06
CA GLY A 149 23.02 11.45 -19.41
C GLY A 149 21.84 12.40 -19.53
N ASP A 150 21.38 12.58 -20.78
CA ASP A 150 20.24 13.41 -21.10
C ASP A 150 18.93 12.63 -20.92
N ALA A 151 18.13 13.01 -19.92
CA ALA A 151 16.85 12.39 -19.63
C ALA A 151 15.84 12.50 -20.79
N ASP A 152 15.97 13.50 -21.68
CA ASP A 152 15.09 13.65 -22.85
C ASP A 152 15.27 12.48 -23.84
N LEU A 153 16.39 11.73 -23.78
CA LEU A 153 16.59 10.51 -24.57
C LEU A 153 15.71 9.33 -24.11
N ILE A 154 15.10 9.41 -22.93
CA ILE A 154 14.18 8.40 -22.39
C ILE A 154 12.75 8.86 -22.62
N GLY A 155 12.04 8.17 -23.50
CA GLY A 155 10.63 8.40 -23.73
C GLY A 155 9.74 7.43 -22.97
N THR A 156 8.58 7.92 -22.54
CA THR A 156 7.53 7.11 -21.92
C THR A 156 6.20 7.21 -22.67
N SER A 157 5.29 6.28 -22.40
CA SER A 157 3.86 6.40 -22.72
C SER A 157 3.02 6.10 -21.49
N TYR A 158 1.83 6.70 -21.46
CA TYR A 158 0.86 6.59 -20.37
C TYR A 158 -0.55 6.76 -20.94
N HIS A 159 -1.57 6.32 -20.20
CA HIS A 159 -2.96 6.50 -20.63
C HIS A 159 -3.48 7.92 -20.31
N ASN A 160 -4.28 8.50 -21.20
CA ASN A 160 -4.77 9.90 -21.11
C ASN A 160 -5.77 10.17 -19.96
N THR A 161 -6.03 9.18 -19.12
CA THR A 161 -6.75 9.30 -17.84
C THR A 161 -5.88 9.83 -16.70
N TRP A 162 -4.59 10.03 -16.96
CA TRP A 162 -3.62 10.58 -16.02
C TRP A 162 -3.15 11.95 -16.51
N THR A 163 -2.99 12.88 -15.58
CA THR A 163 -2.26 14.13 -15.81
C THR A 163 -0.81 13.88 -15.44
N LYS A 164 0.10 13.99 -16.41
CA LYS A 164 1.55 13.89 -16.18
C LYS A 164 2.14 15.27 -15.87
N ASN A 165 2.85 15.37 -14.76
CA ASN A 165 3.65 16.52 -14.36
C ASN A 165 5.14 16.12 -14.39
N ASP A 166 5.96 16.92 -15.09
CA ASP A 166 7.42 16.74 -15.10
C ASP A 166 8.02 17.53 -13.92
N ILE A 167 8.59 16.82 -12.94
CA ILE A 167 9.07 17.44 -11.68
C ILE A 167 10.55 17.86 -11.80
N GLY A 168 11.36 17.05 -12.48
CA GLY A 168 12.78 17.30 -12.71
C GLY A 168 13.70 16.26 -12.07
N THR A 169 15.00 16.52 -12.09
CA THR A 169 16.01 15.57 -11.58
C THR A 169 16.05 15.54 -10.04
N ILE A 170 16.00 14.32 -9.50
CA ILE A 170 16.24 13.99 -8.09
C ILE A 170 17.50 13.13 -7.94
N ALA A 171 18.09 13.13 -6.76
CA ALA A 171 19.15 12.18 -6.40
C ALA A 171 18.57 11.10 -5.47
N VAL A 172 18.87 9.84 -5.76
CA VAL A 172 18.52 8.68 -4.93
C VAL A 172 19.82 7.95 -4.62
N GLY A 173 20.36 8.21 -3.43
CA GLY A 173 21.77 7.91 -3.16
C GLY A 173 22.69 8.70 -4.11
N ASN A 174 23.69 8.01 -4.67
CA ASN A 174 24.65 8.61 -5.62
C ASN A 174 24.16 8.66 -7.08
N VAL A 175 22.90 8.29 -7.36
CA VAL A 175 22.38 8.12 -8.72
C VAL A 175 21.26 9.15 -8.98
N ASN A 176 21.29 9.78 -10.16
CA ASN A 176 20.25 10.73 -10.57
C ASN A 176 19.11 10.02 -11.31
N TYR A 177 17.88 10.46 -11.02
CA TYR A 177 16.66 10.02 -11.68
C TYR A 177 15.86 11.25 -12.12
N TYR A 178 15.15 11.15 -13.25
CA TYR A 178 14.15 12.15 -13.63
C TYR A 178 12.78 11.75 -13.09
N LEU A 179 12.19 12.63 -12.29
CA LEU A 179 10.93 12.41 -11.59
C LEU A 179 9.72 12.93 -12.38
N PHE A 180 8.71 12.07 -12.49
CA PHE A 180 7.37 12.35 -13.00
C PHE A 180 6.33 12.09 -11.92
N GLU A 181 5.32 12.95 -11.82
CA GLU A 181 4.09 12.67 -11.09
C GLU A 181 2.96 12.40 -12.11
N TYR A 182 2.17 11.37 -11.86
CA TYR A 182 0.94 11.07 -12.59
C TYR A 182 -0.24 11.15 -11.64
N VAL A 183 -1.07 12.19 -11.75
CA VAL A 183 -2.30 12.34 -10.96
C VAL A 183 -3.48 11.75 -11.73
N TYR A 184 -4.27 10.88 -11.09
CA TYR A 184 -5.41 10.26 -11.75
C TYR A 184 -6.53 11.28 -11.99
N ALA A 185 -6.99 11.39 -13.24
CA ALA A 185 -8.03 12.34 -13.68
C ALA A 185 -9.34 11.65 -14.13
N GLY A 186 -9.31 10.33 -14.28
CA GLY A 186 -10.41 9.55 -14.84
C GLY A 186 -10.54 9.67 -16.36
N GLY A 187 -11.49 8.94 -16.94
CA GLY A 187 -11.58 8.75 -18.39
C GLY A 187 -12.92 9.16 -18.97
N LYS A 188 -12.90 9.94 -20.05
CA LYS A 188 -14.09 10.15 -20.88
C LYS A 188 -14.28 8.96 -21.82
N LEU A 189 -15.44 8.34 -21.77
CA LEU A 189 -15.79 7.20 -22.60
C LEU A 189 -16.25 7.65 -24.00
N SER A 190 -16.28 6.72 -24.96
CA SER A 190 -16.63 7.00 -26.36
C SER A 190 -18.08 7.46 -26.56
N ASP A 191 -18.99 7.13 -25.64
CA ASP A 191 -20.37 7.64 -25.60
C ASP A 191 -20.49 9.06 -25.00
N GLY A 192 -19.39 9.62 -24.50
CA GLY A 192 -19.32 10.93 -23.88
C GLY A 192 -19.54 10.96 -22.36
N SER A 193 -19.85 9.82 -21.74
CA SER A 193 -19.87 9.66 -20.27
C SER A 193 -18.45 9.68 -19.69
N TYR A 194 -18.33 9.62 -18.36
CA TYR A 194 -17.04 9.55 -17.66
C TYR A 194 -17.02 8.38 -16.69
N ARG A 195 -15.97 7.55 -16.74
CA ARG A 195 -15.58 6.65 -15.64
C ARG A 195 -14.57 7.39 -14.75
N HIS A 196 -14.71 7.25 -13.43
CA HIS A 196 -13.84 7.87 -12.42
C HIS A 196 -13.76 9.40 -12.55
N LYS A 197 -14.91 10.02 -12.78
CA LYS A 197 -15.02 11.47 -13.02
C LYS A 197 -14.33 12.27 -11.90
N ASN A 198 -13.58 13.30 -12.30
CA ASN A 198 -12.75 14.13 -11.41
C ASN A 198 -11.54 13.41 -10.78
N GLY A 199 -11.17 12.21 -11.24
CA GLY A 199 -10.03 11.46 -10.69
C GLY A 199 -10.35 10.54 -9.51
N VAL A 200 -11.63 10.40 -9.15
CA VAL A 200 -12.07 9.52 -8.06
C VAL A 200 -12.00 8.06 -8.52
N LEU A 201 -11.10 7.26 -7.94
CA LEU A 201 -11.02 5.81 -8.11
C LEU A 201 -11.90 5.12 -7.04
N PRO A 202 -13.02 4.48 -7.42
CA PRO A 202 -13.92 3.83 -6.48
C PRO A 202 -13.28 2.67 -5.73
N ALA A 203 -13.80 2.33 -4.56
CA ALA A 203 -13.41 1.11 -3.87
C ALA A 203 -13.71 -0.14 -4.72
N GLY A 204 -12.70 -1.00 -4.90
CA GLY A 204 -12.74 -2.21 -5.74
C GLY A 204 -12.47 -1.99 -7.23
N ASP A 205 -12.16 -0.77 -7.68
CA ASP A 205 -11.88 -0.48 -9.09
C ASP A 205 -10.37 -0.29 -9.36
N THR A 206 -9.93 -0.72 -10.55
CA THR A 206 -8.56 -0.53 -11.05
C THR A 206 -8.45 0.61 -12.06
N SER A 207 -7.40 1.41 -11.93
CA SER A 207 -7.08 2.50 -12.84
C SER A 207 -6.58 2.00 -14.21
N TYR A 208 -6.49 2.90 -15.19
CA TYR A 208 -5.69 2.63 -16.40
C TYR A 208 -4.20 2.78 -16.09
N PRO A 209 -3.29 2.32 -16.95
CA PRO A 209 -1.86 2.44 -16.65
C PRO A 209 -1.34 3.89 -16.62
N ASN A 210 -0.67 4.28 -15.52
CA ASN A 210 0.04 5.58 -15.38
C ASN A 210 1.37 5.60 -16.14
N LEU A 211 1.95 4.43 -16.35
CA LEU A 211 3.07 4.16 -17.23
C LEU A 211 2.69 2.95 -18.06
N SER A 212 3.12 2.91 -19.32
CA SER A 212 2.70 1.88 -20.28
C SER A 212 3.87 1.24 -21.00
N GLN A 213 4.76 2.07 -21.55
CA GLN A 213 5.99 1.62 -22.17
C GLN A 213 7.09 2.65 -21.96
N ILE A 214 8.33 2.17 -21.92
CA ILE A 214 9.56 2.97 -21.89
C ILE A 214 10.37 2.65 -23.14
N TYR A 215 11.00 3.66 -23.74
CA TYR A 215 11.87 3.49 -24.90
C TYR A 215 13.02 4.49 -24.85
N ILE A 216 14.16 4.12 -25.44
CA ILE A 216 15.26 5.06 -25.70
C ILE A 216 15.12 5.60 -27.12
N GLN A 217 15.26 6.91 -27.31
CA GLN A 217 15.16 7.52 -28.63
C GLN A 217 16.22 6.99 -29.61
N SER A 218 15.87 6.89 -30.90
CA SER A 218 16.73 6.34 -31.95
C SER A 218 18.00 7.15 -32.24
N VAL A 219 18.17 8.30 -31.59
CA VAL A 219 19.33 9.18 -31.71
C VAL A 219 20.40 8.90 -30.65
N ALA A 220 20.09 8.13 -29.61
CA ALA A 220 21.01 7.81 -28.53
C ALA A 220 22.21 6.97 -29.01
N THR A 221 23.39 7.34 -28.52
CA THR A 221 24.69 6.72 -28.81
C THR A 221 25.09 5.74 -27.70
N ASN A 222 26.19 5.02 -27.90
CA ASN A 222 26.74 4.16 -26.84
C ASN A 222 27.20 4.98 -25.63
N GLU A 223 27.76 6.16 -25.89
CA GLU A 223 28.16 7.14 -24.89
C GLU A 223 26.95 7.62 -24.07
N ASP A 224 25.80 7.86 -24.71
CA ASP A 224 24.56 8.21 -24.00
C ASP A 224 24.06 7.06 -23.12
N MET A 225 24.05 5.82 -23.63
CA MET A 225 23.65 4.64 -22.85
C MET A 225 24.51 4.46 -21.58
N VAL A 226 25.82 4.69 -21.68
CA VAL A 226 26.74 4.65 -20.52
C VAL A 226 26.53 5.83 -19.58
N ALA A 227 26.07 6.98 -20.08
CA ALA A 227 25.77 8.13 -19.24
C ALA A 227 24.43 7.99 -18.49
N LEU A 228 23.45 7.29 -19.08
CA LEU A 228 22.16 6.98 -18.46
C LEU A 228 22.25 5.90 -17.36
N ASP A 229 23.11 4.90 -17.54
CA ASP A 229 23.47 3.88 -16.52
C ASP A 229 24.32 4.51 -15.40
N GLY A 230 23.65 5.24 -14.50
CA GLY A 230 24.28 6.01 -13.43
C GLY A 230 24.80 5.15 -12.28
N ASN A 231 24.18 3.99 -12.05
CA ASN A 231 24.62 3.00 -11.07
C ASN A 231 25.76 2.08 -11.61
N GLY A 232 25.94 1.99 -12.94
CA GLY A 232 26.97 1.20 -13.61
C GLY A 232 26.69 -0.31 -13.67
N ASN A 233 25.42 -0.73 -13.53
CA ASN A 233 25.01 -2.14 -13.48
C ASN A 233 24.63 -2.72 -14.85
N GLY A 234 24.58 -1.90 -15.91
CA GLY A 234 24.21 -2.29 -17.27
C GLY A 234 22.70 -2.38 -17.53
N THR A 235 21.87 -1.79 -16.67
CA THR A 235 20.42 -1.68 -16.80
C THR A 235 19.96 -0.23 -16.59
N LEU A 236 18.64 0.02 -16.66
CA LEU A 236 18.04 1.32 -16.39
C LEU A 236 17.01 1.15 -15.28
N ASP A 237 17.27 1.69 -14.10
CA ASP A 237 16.35 1.58 -12.97
C ASP A 237 15.10 2.45 -13.17
N VAL A 238 13.93 1.88 -12.81
CA VAL A 238 12.63 2.54 -12.89
C VAL A 238 11.94 2.36 -11.54
N LEU A 239 11.94 3.43 -10.74
CA LEU A 239 11.29 3.45 -9.43
C LEU A 239 9.84 3.93 -9.62
N VAL A 240 8.91 3.24 -8.97
CA VAL A 240 7.47 3.49 -9.11
C VAL A 240 6.85 3.44 -7.73
N PHE A 241 6.14 4.49 -7.34
CA PHE A 241 5.49 4.58 -6.03
C PHE A 241 4.11 5.24 -6.13
N SER A 242 3.09 4.58 -5.57
CA SER A 242 1.71 5.08 -5.63
C SER A 242 1.21 5.54 -4.26
N GLN A 243 0.48 6.65 -4.24
CA GLN A 243 -0.15 7.24 -3.06
C GLN A 243 -1.65 7.39 -3.28
N ALA A 244 -2.44 7.21 -2.22
CA ALA A 244 -3.88 7.38 -2.25
C ALA A 244 -4.42 8.02 -0.97
N VAL A 245 -5.44 8.86 -1.13
CA VAL A 245 -6.16 9.56 -0.06
C VAL A 245 -7.65 9.46 -0.31
N GLN A 246 -8.48 9.53 0.73
CA GLN A 246 -9.93 9.46 0.57
C GLN A 246 -10.44 10.61 -0.31
N ALA A 247 -11.39 10.33 -1.20
CA ALA A 247 -12.01 11.36 -2.03
C ALA A 247 -12.98 12.24 -1.23
N ASP A 248 -13.67 11.64 -0.24
CA ASP A 248 -14.64 12.33 0.60
C ASP A 248 -13.98 13.44 1.45
N GLY A 249 -14.59 14.62 1.40
CA GLY A 249 -14.12 15.84 2.07
C GLY A 249 -13.29 16.78 1.19
N PHE A 250 -12.89 16.36 -0.02
CA PHE A 250 -12.07 17.16 -0.94
C PHE A 250 -12.78 17.45 -2.27
N ALA A 251 -12.41 18.56 -2.91
CA ALA A 251 -13.01 19.01 -4.18
C ALA A 251 -12.35 18.40 -5.43
N ASP A 252 -11.07 18.04 -5.32
CA ASP A 252 -10.22 17.57 -6.41
C ASP A 252 -9.02 16.76 -5.86
N ALA A 253 -8.38 16.00 -6.76
CA ALA A 253 -7.29 15.08 -6.42
C ALA A 253 -6.03 15.79 -5.93
N GLU A 254 -5.63 16.88 -6.58
CA GLU A 254 -4.41 17.64 -6.26
C GLU A 254 -4.45 18.19 -4.84
N THR A 255 -5.55 18.87 -4.47
CA THR A 255 -5.75 19.39 -3.11
C THR A 255 -5.75 18.27 -2.06
N ALA A 256 -6.36 17.12 -2.37
CA ALA A 256 -6.43 16.00 -1.43
C ALA A 256 -5.06 15.35 -1.20
N LEU A 257 -4.36 15.03 -2.29
CA LEU A 257 -3.07 14.34 -2.25
C LEU A 257 -2.00 15.22 -1.63
N ASN A 258 -1.98 16.52 -1.94
CA ASN A 258 -1.03 17.44 -1.35
C ASN A 258 -1.34 17.76 0.12
N ALA A 259 -2.61 17.72 0.53
CA ALA A 259 -2.98 17.83 1.95
C ALA A 259 -2.56 16.59 2.78
N ALA A 260 -2.54 15.40 2.17
CA ALA A 260 -2.13 14.16 2.85
C ALA A 260 -0.62 13.89 2.82
N PHE A 261 0.06 14.24 1.72
CA PHE A 261 1.43 13.82 1.43
C PHE A 261 2.37 14.96 1.00
N GLY A 262 1.89 16.21 0.99
CA GLY A 262 2.62 17.38 0.49
C GLY A 262 2.64 17.50 -1.04
N ASP A 263 2.93 18.71 -1.52
CA ASP A 263 3.22 19.01 -2.92
C ASP A 263 4.49 18.26 -3.36
N ILE A 264 4.51 17.62 -4.53
CA ILE A 264 5.72 16.93 -5.02
C ILE A 264 6.68 17.91 -5.67
N ASP A 265 7.93 17.89 -5.23
CA ASP A 265 9.03 18.62 -5.85
C ASP A 265 10.33 17.79 -5.80
N THR A 266 11.46 18.37 -6.21
CA THR A 266 12.77 17.68 -6.20
C THR A 266 13.38 17.47 -4.80
N LYS A 267 12.60 17.67 -3.73
CA LYS A 267 12.95 17.48 -2.31
C LYS A 267 11.83 16.84 -1.50
N ASN A 268 10.57 16.96 -1.92
CA ASN A 268 9.44 16.23 -1.34
C ASN A 268 9.03 15.13 -2.32
N HIS A 269 9.70 13.99 -2.21
CA HIS A 269 9.46 12.78 -2.99
C HIS A 269 9.84 11.55 -2.14
N PRO A 270 9.29 10.35 -2.40
CA PRO A 270 9.45 9.17 -1.53
C PRO A 270 10.84 8.52 -1.61
N TRP A 271 11.85 9.23 -2.12
CA TRP A 271 13.20 8.71 -2.36
C TRP A 271 14.30 9.64 -1.83
N THR A 272 13.96 10.59 -0.95
CA THR A 272 14.92 11.55 -0.38
C THR A 272 15.91 10.89 0.57
N GLU A 273 17.20 11.25 0.46
CA GLU A 273 18.18 10.88 1.46
C GLU A 273 17.77 11.41 2.85
N GLY A 274 17.58 10.49 3.80
CA GLY A 274 17.17 10.79 5.18
C GLY A 274 15.69 10.61 5.50
N THR A 275 14.83 10.36 4.50
CA THR A 275 13.43 9.97 4.71
C THR A 275 12.99 8.90 3.71
N GLY A 276 12.85 7.66 4.19
CA GLY A 276 11.91 6.72 3.59
C GLY A 276 12.23 6.11 2.22
N ILE A 277 13.48 5.78 1.90
CA ILE A 277 13.80 4.52 1.21
C ILE A 277 15.27 4.13 1.43
N VAL A 278 15.49 2.93 1.98
CA VAL A 278 16.80 2.25 1.98
C VAL A 278 16.60 0.92 1.26
N VAL A 279 16.69 0.93 -0.06
CA VAL A 279 16.95 -0.30 -0.83
C VAL A 279 18.39 -0.70 -0.55
N ALA A 280 18.60 -1.46 0.53
CA ALA A 280 19.92 -2.02 0.80
C ALA A 280 20.20 -3.15 -0.18
N SER A 281 20.91 -2.83 -1.26
CA SER A 281 21.53 -3.85 -2.11
C SER A 281 22.54 -4.66 -1.28
N PRO A 282 22.52 -6.00 -1.34
CA PRO A 282 23.40 -6.83 -0.54
C PRO A 282 24.82 -6.94 -1.12
N GLU A 283 25.67 -5.94 -0.85
CA GLU A 283 27.12 -5.96 -1.15
C GLU A 283 27.94 -7.04 -0.40
N SER A 284 27.80 -8.31 -0.78
CA SER A 284 28.64 -9.46 -0.38
C SER A 284 28.39 -10.14 0.98
N GLU A 285 28.81 -11.41 1.00
CA GLU A 285 28.54 -12.48 1.97
C GLU A 285 28.85 -12.16 3.44
N ALA A 286 28.14 -12.83 4.35
CA ALA A 286 28.21 -12.77 5.82
C ALA A 286 27.60 -11.51 6.49
N VAL A 287 26.27 -11.58 6.69
CA VAL A 287 25.43 -10.69 7.54
C VAL A 287 25.39 -9.23 7.09
N ARG A 288 24.31 -8.87 6.38
CA ARG A 288 24.10 -7.52 5.85
C ARG A 288 22.83 -6.88 6.44
N PRO A 289 22.86 -5.62 6.89
CA PRO A 289 21.66 -4.90 7.32
C PRO A 289 20.89 -4.32 6.13
N ALA A 290 19.57 -4.40 6.17
CA ALA A 290 18.64 -3.63 5.32
C ALA A 290 17.64 -2.91 6.24
N GLY A 291 17.36 -1.63 6.00
CA GLY A 291 16.54 -0.82 6.92
C GLY A 291 17.27 -0.41 8.20
N TYR A 292 18.16 0.59 8.08
CA TYR A 292 18.79 1.25 9.22
C TYR A 292 17.85 2.33 9.77
N ALA A 293 17.34 2.15 11.00
CA ALA A 293 16.74 3.26 11.74
C ALA A 293 17.87 4.16 12.27
N PRO A 294 17.94 5.45 11.87
CA PRO A 294 19.02 6.33 12.30
C PRO A 294 18.94 6.59 13.81
N ALA A 295 20.11 6.80 14.43
CA ALA A 295 20.16 7.32 15.79
C ALA A 295 19.66 8.77 15.78
N GLY A 296 18.52 9.02 16.42
CA GLY A 296 17.84 10.31 16.44
C GLY A 296 16.88 10.44 17.62
N GLU A 297 16.32 11.64 17.76
CA GLU A 297 15.22 12.00 18.65
C GLU A 297 13.94 12.03 17.80
N ASP A 298 12.88 11.33 18.23
CA ASP A 298 11.59 11.18 17.53
C ASP A 298 11.74 10.72 16.06
N VAL A 299 12.18 9.47 15.88
CA VAL A 299 12.47 8.88 14.57
C VAL A 299 11.17 8.49 13.86
N VAL A 300 10.97 9.02 12.64
CA VAL A 300 9.87 8.63 11.75
C VAL A 300 10.42 7.83 10.57
N ILE A 301 9.82 6.68 10.34
CA ILE A 301 9.98 5.83 9.16
C ILE A 301 8.62 5.78 8.48
N ASP A 302 8.59 6.13 7.20
CA ASP A 302 7.42 6.00 6.35
C ASP A 302 7.84 5.27 5.08
N ASN A 303 6.95 4.44 4.55
CA ASN A 303 7.10 3.75 3.27
C ASN A 303 8.42 2.95 3.08
N LEU A 304 8.93 2.34 4.15
CA LEU A 304 10.11 1.47 4.04
C LEU A 304 9.70 0.11 3.46
N ILE A 305 10.09 -0.15 2.21
CA ILE A 305 9.90 -1.45 1.55
C ILE A 305 11.22 -2.23 1.55
N VAL A 306 11.27 -3.31 2.32
CA VAL A 306 12.33 -4.31 2.35
C VAL A 306 11.72 -5.66 2.03
N ASN A 307 12.18 -6.27 0.94
CA ASN A 307 11.81 -7.64 0.54
C ASN A 307 12.93 -8.59 0.94
N ASP A 308 12.58 -9.73 1.54
CA ASP A 308 13.59 -10.75 1.80
C ASP A 308 14.00 -11.42 0.48
N LYS A 309 15.31 -11.56 0.31
CA LYS A 309 15.96 -12.25 -0.82
C LYS A 309 17.22 -12.99 -0.35
N SER A 310 17.37 -13.18 0.96
CA SER A 310 18.46 -13.98 1.51
C SER A 310 18.28 -15.48 1.18
N ASP A 311 19.24 -16.31 1.55
CA ASP A 311 19.16 -17.76 1.48
C ASP A 311 19.17 -18.39 2.88
N ASP A 312 18.94 -19.70 2.98
CA ASP A 312 18.96 -20.49 4.23
C ASP A 312 20.26 -20.34 5.06
N ALA A 313 21.30 -19.68 4.54
CA ALA A 313 22.55 -19.42 5.23
C ALA A 313 22.64 -18.00 5.85
N THR A 314 21.69 -17.10 5.57
CA THR A 314 21.80 -15.67 5.94
C THR A 314 20.50 -15.06 6.46
N ASN A 315 20.41 -14.84 7.79
CA ASN A 315 19.25 -14.20 8.40
C ASN A 315 19.19 -12.68 8.08
N LEU A 316 18.12 -12.21 7.45
CA LEU A 316 17.88 -10.79 7.21
C LEU A 316 17.23 -10.12 8.43
N ARG A 317 17.65 -8.90 8.76
CA ARG A 317 16.88 -7.97 9.61
C ARG A 317 16.40 -6.83 8.73
N ALA A 318 15.09 -6.67 8.58
CA ALA A 318 14.47 -5.72 7.66
C ALA A 318 14.26 -4.32 8.26
N LEU A 319 14.20 -4.23 9.60
CA LEU A 319 14.31 -2.97 10.33
C LEU A 319 15.11 -3.19 11.62
N TYR A 320 16.26 -2.52 11.72
CA TYR A 320 17.22 -2.71 12.81
C TYR A 320 18.06 -1.46 13.08
N ASN A 321 18.21 -1.08 14.35
CA ASN A 321 19.20 -0.09 14.79
C ASN A 321 20.39 -0.78 15.47
N SER A 322 21.58 -0.61 14.90
CA SER A 322 22.80 -1.36 15.24
C SER A 322 23.44 -0.95 16.57
N GLY A 323 22.74 -1.20 17.68
CA GLY A 323 23.16 -0.92 19.05
C GLY A 323 22.99 0.55 19.50
N ALA A 324 22.82 1.48 18.56
CA ALA A 324 22.49 2.87 18.85
C ALA A 324 20.99 3.01 19.13
N LYS A 325 20.63 3.20 20.41
CA LYS A 325 19.25 3.33 20.88
C LYS A 325 18.57 4.57 20.28
N ILE A 326 17.29 4.44 19.96
CA ILE A 326 16.42 5.57 19.55
C ILE A 326 16.00 6.35 20.79
N VAL A 327 16.04 7.67 20.71
CA VAL A 327 15.58 8.60 21.75
C VAL A 327 14.20 9.12 21.34
N GLY A 328 13.29 9.29 22.29
CA GLY A 328 11.91 9.65 21.98
C GLY A 328 11.18 8.52 21.24
N ASP A 329 10.19 8.90 20.44
CA ASP A 329 9.30 7.96 19.76
C ASP A 329 9.97 7.32 18.52
N LEU A 330 9.57 6.10 18.18
CA LEU A 330 9.77 5.52 16.86
C LEU A 330 8.42 5.33 16.19
N THR A 331 8.15 6.08 15.13
CA THR A 331 6.96 5.91 14.28
C THR A 331 7.33 5.17 13.00
N VAL A 332 6.60 4.12 12.63
CA VAL A 332 6.80 3.32 11.40
C VAL A 332 5.46 3.23 10.66
N THR A 333 5.37 3.80 9.47
CA THR A 333 4.11 3.92 8.72
C THR A 333 4.24 3.36 7.30
N ASN A 334 3.12 2.89 6.73
CA ASN A 334 2.97 2.49 5.32
C ASN A 334 4.04 1.53 4.77
N SER A 335 4.67 0.73 5.63
CA SER A 335 5.91 0.00 5.30
C SER A 335 5.66 -1.48 4.96
N TYR A 336 6.59 -2.10 4.25
CA TYR A 336 6.60 -3.55 4.01
C TYR A 336 7.95 -4.09 4.47
N LEU A 337 7.97 -4.83 5.58
CA LEU A 337 9.18 -5.30 6.23
C LEU A 337 9.20 -6.83 6.23
N ASP A 338 9.96 -7.39 5.29
CA ASP A 338 10.10 -8.83 5.08
C ASP A 338 11.56 -9.26 5.29
N GLY A 339 11.74 -10.25 6.15
CA GLY A 339 13.04 -10.75 6.57
C GLY A 339 12.90 -11.74 7.72
N THR A 340 13.91 -12.58 7.96
CA THR A 340 13.97 -13.44 9.17
C THR A 340 13.53 -12.70 10.44
N TYR A 341 13.98 -11.44 10.56
CA TYR A 341 13.46 -10.46 11.50
C TYR A 341 12.87 -9.26 10.73
N ALA A 342 11.56 -9.26 10.53
CA ALA A 342 10.82 -8.09 10.03
C ALA A 342 11.16 -6.82 10.82
N MET A 343 11.26 -6.93 12.15
CA MET A 343 11.59 -5.80 13.02
C MET A 343 12.37 -6.26 14.26
N ASN A 344 13.48 -5.58 14.53
CA ASN A 344 14.31 -5.78 15.72
C ASN A 344 14.89 -4.43 16.19
N VAL A 345 14.10 -3.63 16.92
CA VAL A 345 14.43 -2.22 17.25
C VAL A 345 14.59 -1.95 18.74
N TYR A 346 15.44 -0.98 19.09
CA TYR A 346 15.83 -0.69 20.48
C TYR A 346 15.70 0.80 20.81
N GLY A 347 14.78 1.17 21.70
CA GLY A 347 14.67 2.51 22.28
C GLY A 347 15.58 2.71 23.49
N ASP A 348 15.67 3.94 23.99
CA ASP A 348 16.44 4.32 25.17
C ASP A 348 15.64 4.23 26.49
N GLY A 349 14.32 4.16 26.40
CA GLY A 349 13.36 4.13 27.50
C GLY A 349 12.50 5.39 27.63
N THR A 350 12.60 6.34 26.70
CA THR A 350 11.90 7.65 26.80
C THR A 350 10.60 7.75 26.02
N GLY A 351 10.51 7.21 24.79
CA GLY A 351 9.29 7.27 23.95
C GLY A 351 8.61 5.92 23.71
N ALA A 352 7.67 5.90 22.77
CA ALA A 352 6.84 4.77 22.36
C ALA A 352 7.23 4.24 20.97
N LEU A 353 6.86 2.99 20.69
CA LEU A 353 6.87 2.43 19.34
C LEU A 353 5.47 2.54 18.73
N ILE A 354 5.33 3.25 17.62
CA ILE A 354 4.07 3.46 16.91
C ILE A 354 4.24 2.84 15.52
N VAL A 355 3.38 1.90 15.14
CA VAL A 355 3.47 1.21 13.85
C VAL A 355 2.09 1.20 13.19
N GLU A 356 1.96 1.74 11.98
CA GLU A 356 0.65 1.87 11.32
C GLU A 356 0.71 1.44 9.85
N ASN A 357 -0.37 0.83 9.34
CA ASN A 357 -0.53 0.42 7.94
C ASN A 357 0.71 -0.34 7.38
N THR A 358 1.29 -1.24 8.18
CA THR A 358 2.60 -1.84 7.89
C THR A 358 2.52 -3.37 7.86
N ALA A 359 3.10 -3.98 6.82
CA ALA A 359 3.27 -5.43 6.71
C ALA A 359 4.59 -5.87 7.37
N LEU A 360 4.52 -6.90 8.21
CA LEU A 360 5.58 -7.41 9.07
C LEU A 360 5.69 -8.93 8.85
N ARG A 361 6.59 -9.34 7.97
CA ARG A 361 6.75 -10.74 7.55
C ARG A 361 8.02 -11.33 8.13
N GLY A 362 7.88 -12.16 9.15
CA GLY A 362 8.99 -12.70 9.94
C GLY A 362 8.87 -12.48 11.44
N TRP A 363 10.02 -12.41 12.12
CA TRP A 363 10.10 -12.13 13.55
C TRP A 363 9.99 -10.63 13.87
N VAL A 364 9.07 -10.27 14.77
CA VAL A 364 8.88 -8.91 15.29
C VAL A 364 9.29 -8.85 16.76
N SER A 365 10.23 -7.97 17.08
CA SER A 365 10.63 -7.67 18.45
C SER A 365 11.16 -6.26 18.60
N TYR A 366 11.00 -5.72 19.81
CA TYR A 366 11.51 -4.42 20.17
C TYR A 366 11.79 -4.38 21.68
N ASP A 367 12.70 -3.53 22.13
CA ASP A 367 13.03 -3.33 23.55
C ASP A 367 13.30 -1.85 23.82
N GLY A 368 13.20 -1.41 25.07
CA GLY A 368 13.50 -0.03 25.46
C GLY A 368 12.51 1.04 24.99
N PHE A 369 11.27 0.66 24.67
CA PHE A 369 10.16 1.60 24.47
C PHE A 369 9.19 1.53 25.65
N THR A 370 8.61 2.67 26.04
CA THR A 370 7.67 2.77 27.17
C THR A 370 6.37 1.99 26.92
N SER A 371 5.91 1.98 25.67
CA SER A 371 4.75 1.24 25.17
C SER A 371 4.92 0.97 23.67
N ALA A 372 4.06 0.13 23.10
CA ALA A 372 3.96 -0.07 21.66
C ALA A 372 2.50 -0.03 21.18
N SER A 373 2.29 0.45 19.96
CA SER A 373 1.00 0.39 19.26
C SER A 373 1.21 -0.07 17.83
N PHE A 374 0.33 -0.96 17.36
CA PHE A 374 0.26 -1.41 15.98
C PHE A 374 -1.19 -1.21 15.49
N THR A 375 -1.37 -0.51 14.38
CA THR A 375 -2.69 -0.13 13.84
C THR A 375 -2.79 -0.50 12.35
N ASP A 376 -3.80 -1.26 11.96
CA ASP A 376 -4.01 -1.71 10.56
C ASP A 376 -2.79 -2.48 9.98
N CYS A 377 -2.04 -3.20 10.83
CA CYS A 377 -0.83 -3.92 10.43
C CYS A 377 -1.11 -5.39 10.06
N ASN A 378 -0.33 -5.91 9.11
CA ASN A 378 -0.39 -7.33 8.71
C ASN A 378 0.85 -8.08 9.19
N PHE A 379 0.65 -9.24 9.83
CA PHE A 379 1.71 -10.05 10.45
C PHE A 379 1.72 -11.45 9.82
N ASP A 380 2.78 -11.79 9.10
CA ASP A 380 2.88 -13.05 8.33
C ASP A 380 4.25 -13.73 8.47
N ILE A 381 4.40 -14.90 7.86
CA ILE A 381 5.69 -15.57 7.62
C ILE A 381 6.53 -14.77 6.60
N ASN A 382 7.87 -14.77 6.74
CA ASN A 382 8.76 -14.18 5.74
C ASN A 382 8.73 -14.97 4.42
N SER A 383 8.99 -14.28 3.31
CA SER A 383 8.87 -14.86 1.96
C SER A 383 9.85 -16.00 1.68
N ASN A 384 10.99 -16.03 2.38
CA ASN A 384 12.03 -17.05 2.23
C ASN A 384 11.69 -18.43 2.83
N GLY A 385 10.53 -18.60 3.47
CA GLY A 385 10.09 -19.91 3.97
C GLY A 385 10.79 -20.37 5.25
N GLU A 386 11.56 -19.51 5.90
CA GLU A 386 11.86 -19.67 7.32
C GLU A 386 10.56 -19.57 8.14
N TYR A 387 10.47 -20.32 9.24
CA TYR A 387 9.19 -20.51 9.94
C TYR A 387 8.87 -19.42 10.99
N TYR A 388 9.46 -18.23 10.88
CA TYR A 388 9.21 -17.14 11.81
C TYR A 388 7.96 -16.36 11.43
N LYS A 389 6.95 -16.44 12.29
CA LYS A 389 5.71 -15.67 12.25
C LYS A 389 5.35 -15.34 13.69
N THR A 390 6.19 -14.51 14.30
CA THR A 390 6.36 -14.46 15.76
C THR A 390 6.49 -13.03 16.23
N ILE A 391 5.71 -12.63 17.24
CA ILE A 391 5.89 -11.36 17.95
C ILE A 391 6.36 -11.60 19.39
N ARG A 392 7.37 -10.85 19.82
CA ARG A 392 7.94 -10.87 21.18
C ARG A 392 8.00 -9.45 21.76
N PRO A 393 6.94 -8.98 22.45
CA PRO A 393 6.88 -7.64 23.06
C PRO A 393 7.69 -7.55 24.37
N TYR A 394 8.30 -6.39 24.61
CA TYR A 394 9.06 -6.07 25.85
C TYR A 394 8.44 -4.91 26.66
N SER A 395 7.30 -4.39 26.24
CA SER A 395 6.50 -3.38 26.95
C SER A 395 5.01 -3.67 26.75
N GLU A 396 4.12 -2.82 27.31
CA GLU A 396 2.69 -2.91 27.04
C GLU A 396 2.41 -2.60 25.56
N ILE A 397 1.54 -3.40 24.93
CA ILE A 397 1.26 -3.34 23.49
C ILE A 397 -0.24 -3.34 23.21
N VAL A 398 -0.66 -2.44 22.31
CA VAL A 398 -2.01 -2.42 21.73
C VAL A 398 -1.92 -2.74 20.23
N LEU A 399 -2.70 -3.71 19.78
CA LEU A 399 -2.84 -4.14 18.39
C LEU A 399 -4.28 -3.82 17.98
N THR A 400 -4.47 -2.94 17.01
CA THR A 400 -5.79 -2.45 16.55
C THR A 400 -5.96 -2.77 15.07
N ASN A 401 -7.05 -3.42 14.67
CA ASN A 401 -7.33 -3.82 13.28
C ASN A 401 -6.22 -4.68 12.63
N CYS A 402 -5.39 -5.38 13.42
CA CYS A 402 -4.26 -6.13 12.88
C CYS A 402 -4.65 -7.53 12.42
N ASP A 403 -4.11 -7.96 11.29
CA ASP A 403 -4.33 -9.29 10.72
C ASP A 403 -3.08 -10.17 10.92
N PHE A 404 -3.27 -11.37 11.49
CA PHE A 404 -2.21 -12.33 11.77
C PHE A 404 -2.37 -13.60 10.91
N ALA A 405 -1.27 -14.17 10.43
CA ALA A 405 -1.29 -15.43 9.71
C ALA A 405 -1.78 -16.61 10.58
N ALA A 406 -2.28 -17.67 9.93
CA ALA A 406 -2.78 -18.84 10.66
C ALA A 406 -1.65 -19.49 11.50
N GLY A 407 -1.87 -19.59 12.81
CA GLY A 407 -0.90 -20.14 13.76
C GLY A 407 0.27 -19.22 14.11
N TYR A 408 0.14 -17.90 13.92
CA TYR A 408 1.10 -16.89 14.38
C TYR A 408 1.42 -17.06 15.88
N GLU A 409 2.68 -16.89 16.26
CA GLU A 409 3.19 -17.16 17.61
C GLU A 409 3.32 -15.90 18.47
N PHE A 410 2.89 -16.02 19.73
CA PHE A 410 2.99 -14.94 20.72
C PHE A 410 3.96 -15.36 21.84
N TRP A 411 5.10 -14.67 21.91
CA TRP A 411 6.16 -14.96 22.90
C TRP A 411 6.16 -13.85 23.96
N LEU A 412 5.45 -14.07 25.06
CA LEU A 412 5.16 -13.00 26.03
C LEU A 412 6.15 -12.96 27.21
N ASP A 413 7.20 -13.79 27.21
CA ASP A 413 8.17 -13.96 28.30
C ASP A 413 9.01 -12.72 28.64
N LYS A 414 8.92 -11.66 27.82
CA LYS A 414 9.63 -10.40 27.97
C LYS A 414 8.75 -9.24 28.39
N MET A 415 7.44 -9.44 28.49
CA MET A 415 6.53 -8.41 28.97
C MET A 415 6.80 -8.08 30.45
N PRO A 416 6.80 -6.80 30.84
CA PRO A 416 6.90 -6.40 32.24
C PRO A 416 5.76 -6.99 33.08
N ALA A 417 6.01 -7.23 34.37
CA ALA A 417 4.99 -7.76 35.26
C ALA A 417 3.79 -6.80 35.37
N GLY A 418 2.61 -7.28 34.97
CA GLY A 418 1.37 -6.49 34.93
C GLY A 418 1.11 -5.74 33.62
N ALA A 419 2.02 -5.77 32.63
CA ALA A 419 1.78 -5.24 31.30
C ALA A 419 0.81 -6.14 30.51
N SER A 420 0.02 -5.54 29.61
CA SER A 420 -0.94 -6.25 28.76
C SER A 420 -0.53 -6.29 27.28
N ILE A 421 -0.96 -7.35 26.60
CA ILE A 421 -1.09 -7.39 25.14
C ILE A 421 -2.58 -7.30 24.83
N THR A 422 -3.00 -6.18 24.26
CA THR A 422 -4.38 -5.89 23.90
C THR A 422 -4.58 -6.09 22.41
N PHE A 423 -5.56 -6.89 22.03
CA PHE A 423 -6.09 -7.00 20.67
C PHE A 423 -7.44 -6.28 20.60
N ASP A 424 -7.63 -5.42 19.61
CA ASP A 424 -8.84 -4.66 19.36
C ASP A 424 -9.21 -4.81 17.87
N ASN A 425 -10.31 -5.50 17.57
CA ASN A 425 -10.76 -5.79 16.19
C ASN A 425 -9.71 -6.51 15.28
N CYS A 426 -8.83 -7.33 15.85
CA CYS A 426 -7.81 -8.09 15.12
C CYS A 426 -8.32 -9.45 14.60
N THR A 427 -7.67 -10.02 13.57
CA THR A 427 -7.98 -11.38 13.07
C THR A 427 -6.75 -12.31 13.09
N ILE A 428 -6.97 -13.63 13.16
CA ILE A 428 -5.92 -14.64 12.95
C ILE A 428 -6.40 -15.69 11.95
N GLY A 429 -5.61 -15.91 10.88
CA GLY A 429 -5.99 -16.79 9.77
C GLY A 429 -7.30 -16.39 9.09
N GLY A 430 -7.64 -15.08 9.07
CA GLY A 430 -8.90 -14.56 8.56
C GLY A 430 -10.11 -14.73 9.49
N VAL A 431 -9.90 -15.16 10.75
CA VAL A 431 -10.95 -15.31 11.77
C VAL A 431 -10.79 -14.24 12.84
N ALA A 432 -11.83 -13.43 13.07
CA ALA A 432 -11.83 -12.40 14.10
C ALA A 432 -11.51 -12.97 15.50
N LEU A 433 -10.66 -12.27 16.25
CA LEU A 433 -10.37 -12.61 17.64
C LEU A 433 -11.57 -12.25 18.53
N THR A 434 -11.78 -13.07 19.55
CA THR A 434 -12.82 -12.89 20.57
C THR A 434 -12.27 -13.35 21.92
N ASN A 435 -12.97 -13.05 23.01
CA ASN A 435 -12.63 -13.58 24.34
C ASN A 435 -12.68 -15.13 24.47
N ALA A 436 -13.15 -15.85 23.43
CA ALA A 436 -13.09 -17.31 23.35
C ALA A 436 -11.94 -17.84 22.46
N SER A 437 -11.21 -16.96 21.77
CA SER A 437 -10.13 -17.34 20.85
C SER A 437 -8.90 -17.85 21.61
N GLN A 438 -8.34 -18.97 21.14
CA GLN A 438 -7.11 -19.53 21.69
C GLN A 438 -5.91 -19.01 20.87
N LEU A 439 -5.10 -18.15 21.48
CA LEU A 439 -3.85 -17.68 20.90
C LEU A 439 -2.75 -18.74 21.04
N ASN A 440 -1.86 -18.82 20.06
CA ASN A 440 -0.67 -19.68 20.14
C ASN A 440 0.44 -18.98 20.98
N VAL A 441 0.20 -18.92 22.30
CA VAL A 441 1.17 -18.38 23.26
C VAL A 441 2.22 -19.45 23.54
N VAL A 442 3.42 -19.26 23.00
CA VAL A 442 4.52 -20.24 23.10
C VAL A 442 5.26 -20.12 24.43
N TYR A 443 5.40 -18.89 24.92
CA TYR A 443 5.95 -18.60 26.24
C TYR A 443 5.06 -17.57 26.96
N GLU A 444 4.64 -17.91 28.18
CA GLU A 444 3.73 -17.09 28.97
C GLU A 444 4.43 -15.89 29.61
N GLY A 445 3.67 -14.80 29.74
CA GLY A 445 4.04 -13.54 30.37
C GLY A 445 2.97 -12.48 30.09
N GLY A 446 3.01 -11.35 30.82
CA GLY A 446 2.01 -10.29 30.71
C GLY A 446 0.57 -10.76 30.98
N THR A 447 -0.41 -10.08 30.38
CA THR A 447 -1.83 -10.48 30.38
C THR A 447 -2.41 -10.27 28.98
N VAL A 448 -3.14 -11.26 28.46
CA VAL A 448 -3.85 -11.15 27.18
C VAL A 448 -5.20 -10.48 27.39
N VAL A 449 -5.51 -9.47 26.59
CA VAL A 449 -6.82 -8.79 26.55
C VAL A 449 -7.32 -8.80 25.11
N ILE A 450 -8.57 -9.20 24.89
CA ILE A 450 -9.22 -9.17 23.57
C ILE A 450 -10.52 -8.37 23.71
N LYS A 451 -10.71 -7.37 22.86
CA LYS A 451 -11.85 -6.46 22.84
C LYS A 451 -12.77 -6.75 21.67
#